data_AF-A0A2G6SYZ1-F1
#
_entry.id   AF-A0A2G6SYZ1-F1
#
_cell.length_a   1.000
_cell.length_b   1.000
_cell.length_c   1.000
_cell.angle_alpha   90.00
_cell.angle_beta   90.00
_cell.angle_gamma   90.00
#
_symmetry.space_group_name_H-M   'P 1'
#
loop_
_entity.id
_entity.type
_entity.pdbx_description
1 polymer ?
#
loop_
_entity_poly.entity_id
_entity_poly.type
_entity_poly.pdbx_seq_one_letter_code
_entity_poly.pdbx_strand_id
1 'polypeptide(L)'
;MSAPLPSGKPHHDGEYEDLLSLWSDLESALSLLLSKPLLVQDFSAKIRQLDLWLQDLVAHDNDAALYLMFQLAATSTAGYSASHALVCATLCDIMARELKLPANERDSLVRAALTMNIGMTVLQDELAEQREKPTPPQKEAIQSHPLDSQALLERVFINDPLWLDVVGQHHAPIADRVPLATQAPQDRLTRILGTIDRYAAMISPRKSRAGRSATDSVRAIVGQEVEQHDEVSYVLVRAIGLCPPGTFVRLDNGDTAIVLRRSDKANHPLVASLLDRAGHHKPQPILHSTALGKPRIQSALARSAVTVDLHHQTMVRLGLYAAQHHTGIHHLVTTPATLGLQ
;
A
#
# COMPACT_ATOMS: atom_id res chain seq x y z
N MET A 1 -12.54 -53.10 10.59
CA MET A 1 -11.50 -52.80 9.59
C MET A 1 -11.72 -51.39 9.13
N SER A 2 -10.99 -50.45 9.73
CA SER A 2 -11.12 -49.01 9.48
C SER A 2 -10.15 -48.61 8.38
N ALA A 3 -10.65 -48.02 7.30
CA ALA A 3 -9.80 -47.39 6.30
C ALA A 3 -9.31 -46.03 6.83
N PRO A 4 -8.01 -45.70 6.73
CA PRO A 4 -7.52 -44.40 7.16
C PRO A 4 -7.89 -43.32 6.14
N LEU A 5 -8.30 -42.15 6.66
CA LEU A 5 -8.44 -40.92 5.90
C LEU A 5 -7.09 -40.53 5.27
N PRO A 6 -7.06 -40.01 4.04
CA PRO A 6 -5.81 -39.57 3.44
C PRO A 6 -5.28 -38.34 4.20
N SER A 7 -4.05 -38.46 4.69
CA SER A 7 -3.29 -37.37 5.29
C SER A 7 -3.07 -36.27 4.26
N GLY A 8 -3.82 -35.16 4.38
CA GLY A 8 -3.53 -33.93 3.65
C GLY A 8 -2.12 -33.44 4.02
N LYS A 9 -1.29 -33.18 3.01
CA LYS A 9 0.09 -32.72 3.19
C LYS A 9 0.15 -31.37 3.93
N PRO A 10 1.11 -31.15 4.84
CA PRO A 10 1.37 -29.84 5.43
C PRO A 10 2.29 -29.06 4.48
N HIS A 11 1.75 -28.34 3.50
CA HIS A 11 2.57 -27.49 2.60
C HIS A 11 2.22 -26.00 2.60
N HIS A 12 1.14 -25.56 3.27
CA HIS A 12 0.70 -24.16 3.17
C HIS A 12 1.15 -23.23 4.31
N ASP A 13 1.62 -23.72 5.46
CA ASP A 13 1.95 -22.82 6.57
C ASP A 13 3.24 -22.01 6.32
N GLY A 14 4.24 -22.58 5.62
CA GLY A 14 5.55 -21.98 5.41
C GLY A 14 5.62 -20.92 4.30
N GLU A 15 4.86 -21.08 3.21
CA GLU A 15 4.90 -20.15 2.06
C GLU A 15 4.41 -18.73 2.40
N TYR A 16 3.59 -18.56 3.43
CA TYR A 16 3.02 -17.25 3.80
C TYR A 16 3.72 -16.56 4.96
N GLU A 17 4.35 -17.35 5.83
CA GLU A 17 5.36 -16.82 6.76
C GLU A 17 6.53 -16.24 5.97
N ASP A 18 6.88 -16.88 4.86
CA ASP A 18 7.80 -16.36 3.86
C ASP A 18 7.31 -15.02 3.28
N LEU A 19 6.05 -14.91 2.81
CA LEU A 19 5.57 -13.67 2.17
C LEU A 19 5.71 -12.39 3.03
N LEU A 20 5.31 -12.44 4.31
CA LEU A 20 5.49 -11.28 5.22
C LEU A 20 6.96 -10.94 5.43
N SER A 21 7.79 -11.97 5.59
CA SER A 21 9.22 -11.84 5.79
C SER A 21 9.88 -11.24 4.54
N LEU A 22 9.50 -11.70 3.35
CA LEU A 22 9.98 -11.19 2.06
C LEU A 22 9.67 -9.69 1.87
N TRP A 23 8.47 -9.23 2.26
CA TRP A 23 8.13 -7.80 2.22
C TRP A 23 8.98 -6.98 3.20
N SER A 24 9.19 -7.49 4.42
CA SER A 24 10.04 -6.86 5.43
C SER A 24 11.51 -6.82 5.01
N ASP A 25 11.99 -7.88 4.35
CA ASP A 25 13.35 -7.97 3.85
C ASP A 25 13.55 -7.02 2.66
N LEU A 26 12.56 -6.90 1.78
CA LEU A 26 12.55 -5.91 0.69
C LEU A 26 12.62 -4.48 1.23
N GLU A 27 11.81 -4.14 2.25
CA GLU A 27 11.86 -2.83 2.91
C GLU A 27 13.24 -2.57 3.55
N SER A 28 13.77 -3.55 4.26
CA SER A 28 15.07 -3.46 4.93
C SER A 28 16.22 -3.29 3.93
N ALA A 29 16.19 -4.04 2.82
CA ALA A 29 17.14 -3.91 1.73
C ALA A 29 17.06 -2.51 1.10
N LEU A 30 15.85 -2.01 0.84
CA LEU A 30 15.65 -0.66 0.31
C LEU A 30 16.21 0.41 1.27
N SER A 31 15.91 0.30 2.57
CA SER A 31 16.41 1.21 3.60
C SER A 31 17.94 1.27 3.61
N LEU A 32 18.61 0.11 3.52
CA LEU A 32 20.06 0.01 3.43
C LEU A 32 20.61 0.77 2.22
N LEU A 33 20.01 0.60 1.04
CA LEU A 33 20.45 1.29 -0.17
C LEU A 33 20.27 2.81 -0.08
N LEU A 34 19.13 3.27 0.43
CA LEU A 34 18.79 4.69 0.52
C LEU A 34 19.58 5.42 1.62
N SER A 35 20.02 4.72 2.66
CA SER A 35 20.72 5.33 3.80
C SER A 35 22.08 5.94 3.44
N LYS A 36 22.84 5.28 2.56
CA LYS A 36 24.21 5.67 2.17
C LYS A 36 24.51 5.33 0.70
N PRO A 37 23.79 5.92 -0.27
CA PRO A 37 23.83 5.48 -1.66
C PRO A 37 25.22 5.58 -2.30
N LEU A 38 26.01 6.60 -1.92
CA LEU A 38 27.38 6.79 -2.44
C LEU A 38 28.37 5.69 -2.02
N LEU A 39 28.05 4.89 -0.99
CA LEU A 39 28.89 3.77 -0.54
C LEU A 39 28.46 2.42 -1.13
N VAL A 40 27.33 2.40 -1.86
CA VAL A 40 26.77 1.18 -2.43
C VAL A 40 27.42 0.91 -3.78
N GLN A 41 28.15 -0.21 -3.87
CA GLN A 41 28.62 -0.73 -5.15
C GLN A 41 27.43 -1.21 -6.00
N ASP A 42 27.48 -0.93 -7.30
CA ASP A 42 26.44 -1.31 -8.27
C ASP A 42 25.02 -0.90 -7.87
N PHE A 43 24.86 0.31 -7.31
CA PHE A 43 23.58 0.86 -6.84
C PHE A 43 22.44 0.66 -7.85
N SER A 44 22.69 0.98 -9.13
CA SER A 44 21.73 0.78 -10.22
C SER A 44 21.24 -0.66 -10.35
N ALA A 45 22.14 -1.64 -10.26
CA ALA A 45 21.78 -3.05 -10.38
C ALA A 45 20.97 -3.53 -9.17
N LYS A 46 21.31 -3.04 -7.97
CA LYS A 46 20.58 -3.37 -6.73
C LYS A 46 19.17 -2.81 -6.75
N ILE A 47 18.95 -1.57 -7.21
CA ILE A 47 17.60 -1.02 -7.38
C ILE A 47 16.79 -1.84 -8.40
N ARG A 48 17.40 -2.27 -9.51
CA ARG A 48 16.73 -3.18 -10.47
C ARG A 48 16.34 -4.53 -9.83
N GLN A 49 17.17 -5.07 -8.95
CA GLN A 49 16.85 -6.30 -8.24
C GLN A 49 15.68 -6.12 -7.26
N LEU A 50 15.64 -5.01 -6.51
CA LEU A 50 14.51 -4.70 -5.63
C LEU A 50 13.21 -4.48 -6.42
N ASP A 51 13.29 -3.83 -7.57
CA ASP A 51 12.17 -3.66 -8.49
C ASP A 51 11.62 -5.02 -9.00
N LEU A 52 12.49 -5.93 -9.45
CA LEU A 52 12.08 -7.28 -9.86
C LEU A 52 11.46 -8.06 -8.69
N TRP A 53 12.06 -7.99 -7.50
CA TRP A 53 11.52 -8.64 -6.31
C TRP A 53 10.13 -8.10 -5.95
N LEU A 54 9.95 -6.78 -5.97
CA LEU A 54 8.64 -6.15 -5.80
C LEU A 54 7.62 -6.68 -6.80
N GLN A 55 7.99 -6.81 -8.09
CA GLN A 55 7.10 -7.33 -9.11
C GLN A 55 6.61 -8.73 -8.79
N ASP A 56 7.52 -9.61 -8.39
CA ASP A 56 7.22 -11.00 -8.04
C ASP A 56 6.28 -11.06 -6.82
N LEU A 57 6.51 -10.24 -5.79
CA LEU A 57 5.63 -10.18 -4.62
C LEU A 57 4.22 -9.67 -4.95
N VAL A 58 4.11 -8.62 -5.76
CA VAL A 58 2.80 -8.08 -6.18
C VAL A 58 2.09 -9.05 -7.13
N ALA A 59 2.83 -9.75 -8.00
CA ALA A 59 2.28 -10.76 -8.90
C ALA A 59 1.80 -12.02 -8.14
N HIS A 60 2.45 -12.37 -7.04
CA HIS A 60 2.04 -13.46 -6.18
C HIS A 60 0.66 -13.21 -5.55
N ASP A 61 0.46 -12.04 -4.92
CA ASP A 61 -0.86 -11.62 -4.44
C ASP A 61 -0.99 -10.09 -4.29
N ASN A 62 -1.69 -9.48 -5.25
CA ASN A 62 -1.91 -8.04 -5.28
C ASN A 62 -2.72 -7.51 -4.07
N ASP A 63 -3.71 -8.26 -3.56
CA ASP A 63 -4.47 -7.79 -2.39
C ASP A 63 -3.66 -7.90 -1.10
N ALA A 64 -2.82 -8.93 -0.98
CA ALA A 64 -1.90 -9.04 0.15
C ALA A 64 -0.84 -7.93 0.12
N ALA A 65 -0.31 -7.61 -1.07
CA ALA A 65 0.59 -6.46 -1.25
C ALA A 65 -0.08 -5.16 -0.80
N LEU A 66 -1.31 -4.88 -1.26
CA LEU A 66 -2.07 -3.71 -0.80
C LEU A 66 -2.27 -3.73 0.72
N TYR A 67 -2.69 -4.87 1.30
CA TYR A 67 -2.88 -4.99 2.74
C TYR A 67 -1.62 -4.59 3.52
N LEU A 68 -0.46 -5.11 3.10
CA LEU A 68 0.81 -4.85 3.76
C LEU A 68 1.27 -3.41 3.58
N MET A 69 1.13 -2.84 2.38
CA MET A 69 1.51 -1.46 2.12
C MET A 69 0.65 -0.46 2.91
N PHE A 70 -0.66 -0.69 3.00
CA PHE A 70 -1.53 0.19 3.79
C PHE A 70 -1.31 0.05 5.29
N GLN A 71 -0.99 -1.16 5.78
CA GLN A 71 -0.61 -1.36 7.17
C GLN A 71 0.76 -0.74 7.50
N LEU A 72 1.74 -0.91 6.62
CA LEU A 72 3.06 -0.28 6.74
C LEU A 72 2.94 1.24 6.78
N ALA A 73 2.23 1.82 5.80
CA ALA A 73 2.00 3.25 5.70
C ALA A 73 1.30 3.81 6.95
N ALA A 74 0.31 3.09 7.50
CA ALA A 74 -0.55 3.64 8.54
C ALA A 74 -0.01 3.48 9.97
N THR A 75 0.98 2.60 10.21
CA THR A 75 1.36 2.18 11.58
C THR A 75 2.68 2.74 12.09
N SER A 76 3.66 3.01 11.23
CA SER A 76 5.01 3.42 11.66
C SER A 76 5.39 4.81 11.19
N THR A 77 6.08 5.56 12.06
CA THR A 77 6.85 6.76 11.70
C THR A 77 8.36 6.48 11.64
N ALA A 78 8.81 5.33 12.15
CA ALA A 78 10.20 4.90 12.11
C ALA A 78 10.52 4.31 10.74
N GLY A 79 11.68 4.68 10.16
CA GLY A 79 12.05 4.27 8.79
C GLY A 79 11.06 4.78 7.74
N TYR A 80 10.46 5.94 7.99
CA TYR A 80 9.43 6.54 7.12
C TYR A 80 9.90 6.65 5.67
N SER A 81 11.16 7.04 5.45
CA SER A 81 11.71 7.26 4.11
C SER A 81 11.65 6.01 3.23
N ALA A 82 12.09 4.86 3.76
CA ALA A 82 12.09 3.59 3.06
C ALA A 82 10.68 3.02 2.89
N SER A 83 9.87 3.04 3.96
CA SER A 83 8.47 2.58 3.91
C SER A 83 7.63 3.40 2.93
N HIS A 84 7.76 4.73 2.94
CA HIS A 84 7.07 5.61 2.00
C HIS A 84 7.49 5.34 0.55
N ALA A 85 8.78 5.17 0.28
CA ALA A 85 9.28 4.83 -1.05
C ALA A 85 8.74 3.47 -1.53
N LEU A 86 8.71 2.46 -0.65
CA LEU A 86 8.18 1.13 -0.97
C LEU A 86 6.66 1.15 -1.25
N VAL A 87 5.90 1.90 -0.45
CA VAL A 87 4.46 2.11 -0.66
C VAL A 87 4.22 2.79 -2.01
N CYS A 88 4.95 3.87 -2.31
CA CYS A 88 4.82 4.56 -3.59
C CYS A 88 5.17 3.65 -4.77
N ALA A 89 6.28 2.90 -4.68
CA ALA A 89 6.71 1.97 -5.72
C ALA A 89 5.70 0.86 -5.98
N THR A 90 5.12 0.29 -4.92
CA THR A 90 4.09 -0.75 -5.04
C THR A 90 2.83 -0.21 -5.69
N LEU A 91 2.36 0.98 -5.27
CA LEU A 91 1.20 1.62 -5.89
C LEU A 91 1.47 2.01 -7.35
N CYS A 92 2.69 2.46 -7.68
CA CYS A 92 3.11 2.75 -9.04
C CYS A 92 3.10 1.49 -9.92
N ASP A 93 3.59 0.35 -9.43
CA ASP A 93 3.56 -0.91 -10.18
C ASP A 93 2.12 -1.37 -10.46
N ILE A 94 1.24 -1.30 -9.46
CA ILE A 94 -0.18 -1.64 -9.62
C ILE A 94 -0.85 -0.70 -10.64
N MET A 95 -0.59 0.61 -10.53
CA MET A 95 -1.11 1.62 -11.45
C MET A 95 -0.60 1.44 -12.88
N ALA A 96 0.67 1.12 -13.05
CA ALA A 96 1.28 0.89 -14.36
C ALA A 96 0.62 -0.29 -15.09
N ARG A 97 0.29 -1.37 -14.36
CA ARG A 97 -0.44 -2.53 -14.89
C ARG A 97 -1.87 -2.15 -15.29
N GLU A 98 -2.57 -1.40 -14.44
CA GLU A 98 -3.95 -0.95 -14.71
C GLU A 98 -4.04 0.01 -15.91
N LEU A 99 -3.06 0.90 -16.06
CA LEU A 99 -2.93 1.82 -17.18
C LEU A 99 -2.32 1.17 -18.44
N LYS A 100 -1.85 -0.09 -18.33
CA LYS A 100 -1.16 -0.83 -19.39
C LYS A 100 0.04 -0.07 -19.96
N LEU A 101 0.85 0.52 -19.07
CA LEU A 101 2.05 1.24 -19.48
C LEU A 101 3.05 0.30 -20.17
N PRO A 102 3.82 0.79 -21.16
CA PRO A 102 4.95 0.06 -21.71
C PRO A 102 5.94 -0.38 -20.61
N ALA A 103 6.59 -1.53 -20.80
CA ALA A 103 7.49 -2.10 -19.78
C ALA A 103 8.61 -1.14 -19.36
N ASN A 104 9.19 -0.41 -20.31
CA ASN A 104 10.22 0.60 -20.01
C ASN A 104 9.67 1.77 -19.18
N GLU A 105 8.46 2.25 -19.46
CA GLU A 105 7.83 3.31 -18.67
C GLU A 105 7.50 2.84 -17.26
N ARG A 106 6.99 1.61 -17.12
CA ARG A 106 6.72 0.98 -15.82
C ARG A 106 8.00 0.86 -14.99
N ASP A 107 9.09 0.38 -15.59
CA ASP A 107 10.39 0.25 -14.95
C ASP A 107 10.94 1.61 -14.47
N SER A 108 10.93 2.64 -15.31
CA SER A 108 11.38 3.98 -14.92
C SER A 108 10.48 4.57 -13.83
N LEU A 109 9.16 4.38 -13.90
CA LEU A 109 8.21 4.87 -12.89
C LEU A 109 8.46 4.25 -11.51
N VAL A 110 8.60 2.92 -11.44
CA VAL A 110 8.77 2.20 -10.18
C VAL A 110 10.13 2.50 -9.56
N ARG A 111 11.20 2.54 -10.38
CA ARG A 111 12.54 2.90 -9.89
C ARG A 111 12.63 4.36 -9.46
N ALA A 112 11.91 5.26 -10.15
CA ALA A 112 11.73 6.63 -9.69
C ALA A 112 11.04 6.66 -8.32
N ALA A 113 9.93 5.95 -8.14
CA ALA A 113 9.24 5.89 -6.86
C ALA A 113 10.10 5.35 -5.70
N LEU A 114 10.94 4.34 -5.96
CA LEU A 114 11.88 3.79 -4.97
C LEU A 114 12.97 4.79 -4.55
N THR A 115 13.25 5.82 -5.36
CA THR A 115 14.42 6.68 -5.19
C THR A 115 14.14 8.18 -5.22
N MET A 116 12.90 8.61 -5.44
CA MET A 116 12.56 10.03 -5.67
C MET A 116 12.93 10.97 -4.52
N ASN A 117 13.01 10.42 -3.30
CA ASN A 117 13.31 11.17 -2.08
C ASN A 117 14.75 10.96 -1.59
N ILE A 118 15.63 10.32 -2.38
CA ILE A 118 16.97 9.91 -1.92
C ILE A 118 17.86 11.08 -1.48
N GLY A 119 17.65 12.27 -2.04
CA GLY A 119 18.34 13.51 -1.65
C GLY A 119 17.92 14.03 -0.27
N MET A 120 16.78 13.59 0.26
CA MET A 120 16.26 14.01 1.56
C MET A 120 15.96 12.85 2.52
N THR A 121 16.45 11.64 2.28
CA THR A 121 16.14 10.44 3.10
C THR A 121 16.25 10.69 4.61
N VAL A 122 17.40 11.21 5.08
CA VAL A 122 17.64 11.48 6.50
C VAL A 122 16.66 12.54 7.04
N LEU A 123 16.51 13.65 6.31
CA LEU A 123 15.58 14.71 6.69
C LEU A 123 14.12 14.22 6.70
N GLN A 124 13.75 13.33 5.79
CA GLN A 124 12.40 12.78 5.70
C GLN A 124 12.06 11.96 6.95
N ASP A 125 13.00 11.16 7.45
CA ASP A 125 12.86 10.42 8.71
C ASP A 125 12.78 11.36 9.92
N GLU A 126 13.64 12.39 9.98
CA GLU A 126 13.58 13.42 11.02
C GLU A 126 12.21 14.11 11.05
N LEU A 127 11.68 14.51 9.89
CA LEU A 127 10.38 15.17 9.75
C LEU A 127 9.19 14.27 10.09
N ALA A 128 9.32 12.95 9.93
CA ALA A 128 8.30 12.00 10.36
C ALA A 128 8.18 11.96 11.89
N GLU A 129 9.31 12.11 12.59
CA GLU A 129 9.41 12.12 14.05
C GLU A 129 9.23 13.53 14.67
N GLN A 130 9.27 14.58 13.86
CA GLN A 130 9.10 15.96 14.32
C GLN A 130 7.65 16.30 14.68
N ARG A 131 7.44 17.01 15.80
CA ARG A 131 6.11 17.49 16.24
C ARG A 131 5.81 18.89 15.71
N GLU A 132 6.85 19.72 15.59
CA GLU A 132 6.79 21.09 15.11
C GLU A 132 6.65 21.14 13.59
N LYS A 133 6.17 22.28 13.07
CA LYS A 133 6.17 22.52 11.62
C LYS A 133 7.61 22.61 11.10
N PRO A 134 7.86 22.22 9.83
CA PRO A 134 9.18 22.37 9.22
C PRO A 134 9.69 23.81 9.32
N THR A 135 10.95 23.96 9.72
CA THR A 135 11.65 25.25 9.77
C THR A 135 11.90 25.78 8.34
N PRO A 136 12.23 27.07 8.15
CA PRO A 136 12.53 27.60 6.82
C PRO A 136 13.62 26.80 6.06
N PRO A 137 14.77 26.44 6.67
CA PRO A 137 15.76 25.59 6.00
C PRO A 137 15.24 24.20 5.63
N GLN A 138 14.43 23.57 6.50
CA GLN A 138 13.82 22.28 6.18
C GLN A 138 12.83 22.39 5.02
N LYS A 139 12.06 23.49 4.93
CA LYS A 139 11.15 23.73 3.81
C LYS A 139 11.90 23.91 2.49
N GLU A 140 13.01 24.63 2.52
CA GLU A 140 13.88 24.79 1.35
C GLU A 140 14.42 23.43 0.90
N ALA A 141 14.92 22.60 1.82
CA ALA A 141 15.36 21.25 1.51
C ALA A 141 14.24 20.36 0.96
N ILE A 142 13.02 20.42 1.51
CA ILE A 142 11.84 19.72 0.95
C ILE A 142 11.54 20.22 -0.47
N GLN A 143 11.76 21.50 -0.76
CA GLN A 143 11.48 22.06 -2.08
C GLN A 143 12.56 21.68 -3.11
N SER A 144 13.84 21.64 -2.71
CA SER A 144 14.97 21.32 -3.59
C SER A 144 15.15 19.82 -3.81
N HIS A 145 14.63 18.98 -2.91
CA HIS A 145 14.92 17.55 -2.92
C HIS A 145 14.68 16.80 -4.24
N PRO A 146 13.72 17.16 -5.11
CA PRO A 146 13.56 16.43 -6.38
C PRO A 146 14.83 16.56 -7.24
N LEU A 147 15.37 17.78 -7.36
CA LEU A 147 16.59 18.05 -8.12
C LEU A 147 17.83 17.50 -7.40
N ASP A 148 17.88 17.60 -6.07
CA ASP A 148 18.98 17.02 -5.28
C ASP A 148 19.01 15.48 -5.40
N SER A 149 17.83 14.85 -5.44
CA SER A 149 17.68 13.41 -5.63
C SER A 149 18.12 12.99 -7.04
N GLN A 150 17.71 13.74 -8.08
CA GLN A 150 18.16 13.51 -9.45
C GLN A 150 19.69 13.59 -9.55
N ALA A 151 20.29 14.67 -9.06
CA ALA A 151 21.74 14.86 -9.09
C ALA A 151 22.49 13.77 -8.29
N LEU A 152 21.93 13.30 -7.17
CA LEU A 152 22.49 12.20 -6.42
C LEU A 152 22.43 10.87 -7.20
N LEU A 153 21.32 10.61 -7.90
CA LEU A 153 21.17 9.41 -8.74
C LEU A 153 22.16 9.38 -9.91
N GLU A 154 22.41 10.53 -10.55
CA GLU A 154 23.45 10.67 -11.57
C GLU A 154 24.85 10.32 -11.01
N ARG A 155 25.16 10.76 -9.79
CA ARG A 155 26.44 10.46 -9.12
C ARG A 155 26.62 8.98 -8.77
N VAL A 156 25.54 8.23 -8.64
CA VAL A 156 25.57 6.76 -8.47
C VAL A 156 25.31 6.02 -9.78
N PHE A 157 25.58 6.68 -10.91
CA PHE A 157 25.60 6.13 -12.26
C PHE A 157 24.24 5.60 -12.77
N ILE A 158 23.13 6.21 -12.32
CA ILE A 158 21.85 6.05 -13.03
C ILE A 158 21.94 6.82 -14.36
N ASN A 159 21.69 6.12 -15.47
CA ASN A 159 21.77 6.68 -16.82
C ASN A 159 20.43 6.59 -17.58
N ASP A 160 19.34 6.20 -16.92
CA ASP A 160 18.00 6.18 -17.50
C ASP A 160 17.42 7.60 -17.44
N PRO A 161 17.29 8.31 -18.59
CA PRO A 161 16.84 9.69 -18.58
C PRO A 161 15.39 9.82 -18.10
N LEU A 162 14.52 8.88 -18.45
CA LEU A 162 13.11 8.94 -18.05
C LEU A 162 12.96 8.77 -16.54
N TRP A 163 13.74 7.86 -15.93
CA TRP A 163 13.80 7.73 -14.47
C TRP A 163 14.30 9.03 -13.82
N LEU A 164 15.41 9.58 -14.28
CA LEU A 164 15.99 10.82 -13.73
C LEU A 164 15.03 12.01 -13.85
N ASP A 165 14.39 12.18 -15.00
CA ASP A 165 13.43 13.26 -15.24
C ASP A 165 12.21 13.15 -14.31
N VAL A 166 11.66 11.95 -14.15
CA VAL A 166 10.52 11.72 -13.24
C VAL A 166 10.91 12.00 -11.80
N VAL A 167 12.12 11.63 -11.36
CA VAL A 167 12.62 11.98 -10.02
C VAL A 167 12.76 13.50 -9.86
N GLY A 168 13.38 14.19 -10.82
CA GLY A 168 13.56 15.64 -10.78
C GLY A 168 12.25 16.44 -10.82
N GLN A 169 11.20 15.85 -11.41
CA GLN A 169 9.95 16.53 -11.69
C GLN A 169 8.75 16.03 -10.89
N HIS A 170 8.87 15.06 -9.98
CA HIS A 170 7.69 14.46 -9.32
C HIS A 170 6.80 15.45 -8.50
N HIS A 171 7.30 16.65 -8.21
CA HIS A 171 6.53 17.76 -7.62
C HIS A 171 5.94 18.75 -8.65
N ALA A 172 6.30 18.66 -9.92
CA ALA A 172 5.91 19.58 -10.96
C ALA A 172 4.39 19.50 -11.23
N PRO A 173 3.72 20.64 -11.41
CA PRO A 173 2.31 20.65 -11.80
C PRO A 173 2.19 20.21 -13.26
N ILE A 174 1.61 19.03 -13.49
CA ILE A 174 1.28 18.54 -14.82
C ILE A 174 -0.22 18.72 -15.05
N ALA A 175 -0.61 19.20 -16.25
CA ALA A 175 -2.00 19.42 -16.60
C ALA A 175 -2.80 18.11 -16.50
N ASP A 176 -3.89 18.13 -15.74
CA ASP A 176 -4.76 16.99 -15.49
C ASP A 176 -5.88 16.82 -16.54
N ARG A 177 -6.14 17.89 -17.31
CA ARG A 177 -7.15 17.95 -18.38
C ARG A 177 -6.72 17.30 -19.70
N VAL A 178 -5.45 16.91 -19.81
CA VAL A 178 -4.91 16.22 -20.98
C VAL A 178 -4.95 14.71 -20.71
N PRO A 179 -5.53 13.90 -21.61
CA PRO A 179 -5.53 12.44 -21.45
C PRO A 179 -4.11 11.90 -21.29
N LEU A 180 -3.88 11.02 -20.31
CA LEU A 180 -2.56 10.47 -19.99
C LEU A 180 -1.87 9.86 -21.21
N ALA A 181 -2.61 9.12 -22.03
CA ALA A 181 -2.10 8.46 -23.24
C ALA A 181 -1.54 9.44 -24.28
N THR A 182 -1.95 10.71 -24.24
CA THR A 182 -1.48 11.75 -25.18
C THR A 182 -0.31 12.58 -24.65
N GLN A 183 -0.02 12.47 -23.35
CA GLN A 183 1.13 13.14 -22.73
C GLN A 183 2.44 12.45 -23.12
N ALA A 184 3.53 13.21 -23.14
CA ALA A 184 4.86 12.65 -23.24
C ALA A 184 5.12 11.70 -22.05
N PRO A 185 5.92 10.63 -22.22
CA PRO A 185 6.17 9.67 -21.14
C PRO A 185 6.59 10.32 -19.83
N GLN A 186 7.50 11.30 -19.87
CA GLN A 186 7.96 12.01 -18.67
C GLN A 186 6.80 12.70 -17.91
N ASP A 187 5.91 13.41 -18.62
CA ASP A 187 4.82 14.17 -18.00
C ASP A 187 3.77 13.22 -17.42
N ARG A 188 3.47 12.15 -18.17
CA ARG A 188 2.55 11.08 -17.77
C ARG A 188 3.03 10.42 -16.48
N LEU A 189 4.29 10.00 -16.44
CA LEU A 189 4.88 9.32 -15.28
C LEU A 189 5.02 10.27 -14.08
N THR A 190 5.43 11.52 -14.32
CA THR A 190 5.48 12.57 -13.28
C THR A 190 4.11 12.79 -12.64
N ARG A 191 3.03 12.86 -13.45
CA ARG A 191 1.67 13.01 -12.94
C ARG A 191 1.22 11.80 -12.12
N ILE A 192 1.54 10.58 -12.56
CA ILE A 192 1.24 9.35 -11.83
C ILE A 192 1.97 9.33 -10.49
N LEU A 193 3.29 9.54 -10.50
CA LEU A 193 4.13 9.49 -9.30
C LEU A 193 3.74 10.59 -8.30
N GLY A 194 3.57 11.83 -8.77
CA GLY A 194 3.19 12.95 -7.91
C GLY A 194 1.82 12.74 -7.24
N THR A 195 0.85 12.13 -7.93
CA THR A 195 -0.45 11.79 -7.32
C THR A 195 -0.31 10.68 -6.27
N ILE A 196 0.49 9.65 -6.56
CA ILE A 196 0.75 8.54 -5.63
C ILE A 196 1.50 9.03 -4.39
N ASP A 197 2.53 9.86 -4.55
CA ASP A 197 3.31 10.43 -3.46
C ASP A 197 2.43 11.24 -2.49
N ARG A 198 1.58 12.13 -3.03
CA ARG A 198 0.60 12.88 -2.22
C ARG A 198 -0.38 11.95 -1.51
N TYR A 199 -0.89 10.94 -2.19
CA TYR A 199 -1.82 9.98 -1.61
C TYR A 199 -1.19 9.18 -0.46
N ALA A 200 -0.01 8.61 -0.69
CA ALA A 200 0.76 7.86 0.31
C ALA A 200 1.08 8.75 1.53
N ALA A 201 1.54 9.99 1.29
CA ALA A 201 1.82 10.93 2.39
C ALA A 201 0.56 11.24 3.22
N MET A 202 -0.64 11.27 2.64
CA MET A 202 -1.88 11.55 3.38
C MET A 202 -2.32 10.41 4.30
N ILE A 203 -2.12 9.16 3.89
CA ILE A 203 -2.46 7.98 4.71
C ILE A 203 -1.40 7.73 5.80
N SER A 204 -0.15 8.12 5.57
CA SER A 204 0.92 7.92 6.53
C SER A 204 0.88 8.93 7.68
N PRO A 205 1.00 8.48 8.95
CA PRO A 205 1.09 9.36 10.10
C PRO A 205 2.46 10.03 10.17
N ARG A 206 2.52 11.14 10.91
CA ARG A 206 3.74 11.77 11.42
C ARG A 206 3.51 12.13 12.88
N LYS A 207 4.54 12.34 13.68
CA LYS A 207 4.34 12.79 15.08
C LYS A 207 3.59 14.14 15.17
N SER A 208 3.68 14.98 14.14
CA SER A 208 2.94 16.23 14.00
C SER A 208 1.49 16.09 13.52
N ARG A 209 1.10 14.95 12.90
CA ARG A 209 -0.27 14.74 12.38
C ARG A 209 -0.65 13.26 12.27
N ALA A 210 -1.89 12.93 12.61
CA ALA A 210 -2.43 11.62 12.28
C ALA A 210 -2.53 11.43 10.75
N GLY A 211 -2.41 10.18 10.30
CA GLY A 211 -2.79 9.78 8.95
C GLY A 211 -4.31 9.93 8.74
N ARG A 212 -4.73 10.27 7.52
CA ARG A 212 -6.15 10.35 7.15
C ARG A 212 -6.72 8.94 6.90
N SER A 213 -8.04 8.82 6.93
CA SER A 213 -8.69 7.61 6.42
C SER A 213 -8.46 7.49 4.91
N ALA A 214 -8.48 6.28 4.36
CA ALA A 214 -8.30 6.09 2.92
C ALA A 214 -9.36 6.84 2.08
N THR A 215 -10.62 6.87 2.54
CA THR A 215 -11.69 7.61 1.87
C THR A 215 -11.46 9.12 1.88
N ASP A 216 -10.94 9.67 2.98
CA ASP A 216 -10.65 11.11 3.05
C ASP A 216 -9.45 11.48 2.18
N SER A 217 -8.43 10.61 2.12
CA SER A 217 -7.29 10.75 1.21
C SER A 217 -7.74 10.70 -0.26
N VAL A 218 -8.61 9.76 -0.61
CA VAL A 218 -9.22 9.66 -1.96
C VAL A 218 -9.98 10.95 -2.29
N ARG A 219 -10.83 11.43 -1.39
CA ARG A 219 -11.60 12.67 -1.61
C ARG A 219 -10.68 13.89 -1.81
N ALA A 220 -9.54 13.92 -1.11
CA ALA A 220 -8.58 15.01 -1.23
C ALA A 220 -7.81 15.01 -2.55
N ILE A 221 -7.54 13.85 -3.17
CA ILE A 221 -6.90 13.78 -4.50
C ILE A 221 -7.90 13.94 -5.65
N VAL A 222 -9.12 13.40 -5.53
CA VAL A 222 -10.15 13.48 -6.60
C VAL A 222 -10.79 14.87 -6.68
N GLY A 223 -10.80 15.63 -5.58
CA GLY A 223 -11.49 16.91 -5.50
C GLY A 223 -13.00 16.77 -5.25
N GLN A 224 -13.70 17.91 -5.12
CA GLN A 224 -15.16 17.96 -4.88
C GLN A 224 -15.99 18.22 -6.14
N GLU A 225 -15.37 18.66 -7.23
CA GLU A 225 -16.08 19.02 -8.47
C GLU A 225 -16.11 17.83 -9.43
N VAL A 226 -17.32 17.29 -9.65
CA VAL A 226 -17.61 16.14 -10.52
C VAL A 226 -17.23 16.37 -11.99
N GLU A 227 -17.01 17.62 -12.42
CA GLU A 227 -16.72 17.94 -13.82
C GLU A 227 -15.23 17.84 -14.22
N GLN A 228 -14.31 17.65 -13.26
CA GLN A 228 -12.87 17.54 -13.51
C GLN A 228 -12.35 16.16 -13.07
N HIS A 229 -12.61 15.14 -13.88
CA HIS A 229 -12.11 13.79 -13.59
C HIS A 229 -10.60 13.71 -13.91
N ASP A 230 -9.76 13.96 -12.92
CA ASP A 230 -8.34 13.59 -12.98
C ASP A 230 -8.23 12.07 -13.22
N GLU A 231 -7.84 11.69 -14.43
CA GLU A 231 -7.72 10.30 -14.89
C GLU A 231 -6.85 9.47 -13.94
N VAL A 232 -5.75 10.02 -13.43
CA VAL A 232 -4.84 9.32 -12.51
C VAL A 232 -5.57 9.00 -11.21
N SER A 233 -6.24 9.98 -10.61
CA SER A 233 -6.98 9.78 -9.37
C SER A 233 -8.12 8.76 -9.51
N TYR A 234 -8.84 8.79 -10.64
CA TYR A 234 -9.89 7.80 -10.91
C TYR A 234 -9.32 6.39 -11.07
N VAL A 235 -8.24 6.24 -11.84
CA VAL A 235 -7.58 4.95 -12.05
C VAL A 235 -6.99 4.43 -10.74
N LEU A 236 -6.44 5.31 -9.90
CA LEU A 236 -5.98 4.95 -8.55
C LEU A 236 -7.14 4.35 -7.74
N VAL A 237 -8.26 5.06 -7.60
CA VAL A 237 -9.42 4.54 -6.85
C VAL A 237 -9.93 3.22 -7.42
N ARG A 238 -9.94 3.06 -8.74
CA ARG A 238 -10.33 1.80 -9.39
C ARG A 238 -9.35 0.67 -9.06
N ALA A 239 -8.05 0.97 -9.09
CA ALA A 239 -6.98 0.01 -8.83
C ALA A 239 -6.94 -0.42 -7.36
N ILE A 240 -7.01 0.49 -6.40
CA ILE A 240 -6.86 0.14 -4.97
C ILE A 240 -8.19 -0.04 -4.23
N GLY A 241 -9.30 0.45 -4.79
CA GLY A 241 -10.60 0.53 -4.14
C GLY A 241 -10.76 1.75 -3.23
N LEU A 242 -12.00 2.12 -2.92
CA LEU A 242 -12.29 3.23 -2.00
C LEU A 242 -11.87 2.94 -0.55
N CYS A 243 -11.99 1.68 -0.14
CA CYS A 243 -11.45 1.15 1.12
C CYS A 243 -10.48 0.01 0.76
N PRO A 244 -9.20 0.31 0.50
CA PRO A 244 -8.20 -0.69 0.12
C PRO A 244 -7.98 -1.76 1.19
N PRO A 245 -7.52 -2.97 0.82
CA PRO A 245 -6.98 -3.94 1.78
C PRO A 245 -6.02 -3.29 2.76
N GLY A 246 -6.10 -3.68 4.03
CA GLY A 246 -5.30 -3.10 5.11
C GLY A 246 -5.91 -1.84 5.73
N THR A 247 -7.03 -1.33 5.24
CA THR A 247 -7.70 -0.17 5.86
C THR A 247 -8.77 -0.59 6.87
N PHE A 248 -8.99 0.24 7.90
CA PHE A 248 -10.05 0.01 8.88
C PHE A 248 -11.35 0.67 8.44
N VAL A 249 -12.47 0.03 8.76
CA VAL A 249 -13.83 0.49 8.43
C VAL A 249 -14.76 0.30 9.61
N ARG A 250 -15.78 1.15 9.68
CA ARG A 250 -16.98 0.95 10.51
C ARG A 250 -18.05 0.30 9.67
N LEU A 251 -18.68 -0.72 10.22
CA LEU A 251 -19.78 -1.43 9.59
C LEU A 251 -21.14 -0.89 10.08
N ASP A 252 -22.20 -1.08 9.29
CA ASP A 252 -23.56 -0.60 9.58
C ASP A 252 -24.22 -1.27 10.81
N ASN A 253 -23.63 -2.36 11.32
CA ASN A 253 -23.99 -2.97 12.60
C ASN A 253 -23.26 -2.34 13.82
N GLY A 254 -22.33 -1.42 13.58
CA GLY A 254 -21.49 -0.74 14.56
C GLY A 254 -20.11 -1.35 14.76
N ASP A 255 -19.82 -2.53 14.22
CA ASP A 255 -18.54 -3.21 14.41
C ASP A 255 -17.40 -2.44 13.71
N THR A 256 -16.19 -2.53 14.29
CA THR A 256 -14.97 -2.08 13.61
C THR A 256 -14.29 -3.28 12.96
N ALA A 257 -14.02 -3.16 11.67
CA ALA A 257 -13.46 -4.20 10.83
C ALA A 257 -12.23 -3.73 10.06
N ILE A 258 -11.43 -4.68 9.59
CA ILE A 258 -10.34 -4.44 8.65
C ILE A 258 -10.71 -4.99 7.29
N VAL A 259 -10.37 -4.27 6.22
CA VAL A 259 -10.49 -4.75 4.85
C VAL A 259 -9.38 -5.75 4.57
N LEU A 260 -9.75 -6.95 4.14
CA LEU A 260 -8.80 -8.02 3.84
C LEU A 260 -8.48 -8.09 2.35
N ARG A 261 -9.50 -7.98 1.49
CA ARG A 261 -9.36 -8.14 0.04
C ARG A 261 -10.43 -7.38 -0.73
N ARG A 262 -10.11 -6.99 -1.97
CA ARG A 262 -11.12 -6.50 -2.92
C ARG A 262 -12.01 -7.66 -3.37
N SER A 263 -13.17 -7.33 -3.93
CA SER A 263 -14.04 -8.29 -4.62
C SER A 263 -14.30 -7.82 -6.05
N ASP A 264 -14.97 -8.65 -6.85
CA ASP A 264 -15.39 -8.31 -8.21
C ASP A 264 -16.40 -7.15 -8.25
N LYS A 265 -17.03 -6.82 -7.11
CA LYS A 265 -17.92 -5.67 -6.98
C LYS A 265 -17.18 -4.49 -6.36
N ALA A 266 -17.12 -3.39 -7.11
CA ALA A 266 -16.49 -2.14 -6.66
C ALA A 266 -17.05 -1.69 -5.31
N ASN A 267 -16.17 -1.34 -4.38
CA ASN A 267 -16.51 -0.90 -3.01
C ASN A 267 -17.25 -1.92 -2.14
N HIS A 268 -17.21 -3.21 -2.52
CA HIS A 268 -17.76 -4.30 -1.72
C HIS A 268 -16.68 -5.31 -1.34
N PRO A 269 -15.64 -4.93 -0.58
CA PRO A 269 -14.55 -5.83 -0.24
C PRO A 269 -14.96 -6.90 0.79
N LEU A 270 -14.10 -7.90 0.95
CA LEU A 270 -14.12 -8.80 2.10
C LEU A 270 -13.52 -8.09 3.31
N VAL A 271 -14.21 -8.17 4.45
CA VAL A 271 -13.76 -7.57 5.71
C VAL A 271 -13.76 -8.58 6.84
N ALA A 272 -12.93 -8.34 7.86
CA ALA A 272 -12.94 -9.07 9.12
C ALA A 272 -13.29 -8.13 10.27
N SER A 273 -14.40 -8.38 10.96
CA SER A 273 -14.80 -7.64 12.16
C SER A 273 -13.92 -8.05 13.34
N LEU A 274 -13.35 -7.06 14.03
CA LEU A 274 -12.37 -7.24 15.11
C LEU A 274 -12.89 -6.71 16.45
N LEU A 275 -13.61 -5.59 16.42
CA LEU A 275 -14.27 -5.03 17.60
C LEU A 275 -15.78 -5.02 17.40
N ASP A 276 -16.53 -5.27 18.46
CA ASP A 276 -17.97 -5.02 18.46
C ASP A 276 -18.31 -3.52 18.53
N ARG A 277 -19.59 -3.18 18.43
CA ARG A 277 -20.08 -1.79 18.56
C ARG A 277 -19.70 -1.07 19.85
N ALA A 278 -19.40 -1.81 20.93
CA ALA A 278 -19.00 -1.25 22.21
C ALA A 278 -17.47 -1.08 22.30
N GLY A 279 -16.73 -1.54 21.29
CA GLY A 279 -15.27 -1.49 21.24
C GLY A 279 -14.59 -2.69 21.90
N HIS A 280 -15.33 -3.73 22.29
CA HIS A 280 -14.72 -4.94 22.84
C HIS A 280 -14.15 -5.82 21.74
N HIS A 281 -13.00 -6.43 22.02
CA HIS A 281 -12.39 -7.40 21.12
C HIS A 281 -13.30 -8.61 20.93
N LYS A 282 -13.49 -8.99 19.66
CA LYS A 282 -14.10 -10.27 19.34
C LYS A 282 -13.08 -11.39 19.61
N PRO A 283 -13.50 -12.53 20.19
CA PRO A 283 -12.59 -13.65 20.44
C PRO A 283 -11.92 -14.18 19.17
N GLN A 284 -12.61 -14.09 18.04
CA GLN A 284 -12.10 -14.40 16.71
C GLN A 284 -12.61 -13.38 15.69
N PRO A 285 -11.81 -13.07 14.65
CA PRO A 285 -12.25 -12.25 13.54
C PRO A 285 -13.45 -12.88 12.83
N ILE A 286 -14.51 -12.09 12.57
CA ILE A 286 -15.70 -12.57 11.83
C ILE A 286 -15.63 -12.03 10.41
N LEU A 287 -15.62 -12.94 9.42
CA LEU A 287 -15.57 -12.57 8.01
C LEU A 287 -16.94 -12.13 7.48
N HIS A 288 -16.94 -11.03 6.72
CA HIS A 288 -18.12 -10.55 6.00
C HIS A 288 -17.76 -10.26 4.54
N SER A 289 -18.43 -10.96 3.62
CA SER A 289 -18.42 -10.59 2.20
C SER A 289 -19.47 -9.51 1.98
N THR A 290 -19.04 -8.25 1.96
CA THR A 290 -19.96 -7.11 1.79
C THR A 290 -20.63 -7.07 0.41
N ALA A 291 -20.15 -7.89 -0.53
CA ALA A 291 -20.74 -8.12 -1.85
C ALA A 291 -22.01 -9.00 -1.82
N LEU A 292 -22.20 -9.79 -0.77
CA LEU A 292 -23.27 -10.79 -0.63
C LEU A 292 -24.39 -10.36 0.33
N GLY A 293 -24.17 -9.35 1.17
CA GLY A 293 -25.19 -8.93 2.12
C GLY A 293 -24.72 -7.95 3.17
N LYS A 294 -25.37 -8.02 4.34
CA LYS A 294 -25.01 -7.25 5.53
C LYS A 294 -23.99 -8.02 6.38
N PRO A 295 -23.19 -7.31 7.20
CA PRO A 295 -23.14 -5.86 7.33
C PRO A 295 -22.41 -5.17 6.16
N ARG A 296 -22.72 -3.90 5.91
CA ARG A 296 -22.09 -3.06 4.88
C ARG A 296 -21.10 -2.08 5.51
N ILE A 297 -20.15 -1.59 4.71
CA ILE A 297 -19.26 -0.50 5.12
C ILE A 297 -20.09 0.79 5.27
N GLN A 298 -20.06 1.37 6.46
CA GLN A 298 -20.65 2.66 6.77
C GLN A 298 -19.65 3.81 6.56
N SER A 299 -18.40 3.64 7.00
CA SER A 299 -17.33 4.63 6.81
C SER A 299 -15.95 4.01 6.93
N ALA A 300 -14.92 4.62 6.32
CA ALA A 300 -13.54 4.27 6.64
C ALA A 300 -13.08 4.97 7.93
N LEU A 301 -12.08 4.39 8.58
CA LEU A 301 -11.50 4.87 9.82
C LEU A 301 -10.00 5.13 9.62
N ALA A 302 -9.51 6.23 10.18
CA ALA A 302 -8.07 6.43 10.32
C ALA A 302 -7.48 5.42 11.30
N ARG A 303 -6.22 5.02 11.12
CA ARG A 303 -5.54 4.06 12.01
C ARG A 303 -5.54 4.51 13.48
N SER A 304 -5.42 5.81 13.73
CA SER A 304 -5.43 6.43 15.07
C SER A 304 -6.77 6.30 15.80
N ALA A 305 -7.86 6.04 15.09
CA ALA A 305 -9.19 5.85 15.67
C ALA A 305 -9.47 4.40 16.11
N VAL A 306 -8.50 3.48 15.94
CA VAL A 306 -8.65 2.05 16.22
C VAL A 306 -7.59 1.61 17.22
N THR A 307 -8.00 1.08 18.36
CA THR A 307 -7.10 0.54 19.40
C THR A 307 -7.05 -0.98 19.32
N VAL A 308 -6.53 -1.51 18.21
CA VAL A 308 -6.33 -2.95 17.99
C VAL A 308 -4.88 -3.18 17.59
N ASP A 309 -4.26 -4.18 18.20
CA ASP A 309 -3.02 -4.76 17.70
C ASP A 309 -3.36 -5.93 16.77
N LEU A 310 -2.75 -5.94 15.58
CA LEU A 310 -3.11 -6.87 14.52
C LEU A 310 -2.04 -7.95 14.40
N HIS A 311 -2.48 -9.20 14.42
CA HIS A 311 -1.68 -10.31 13.94
C HIS A 311 -1.78 -10.33 12.40
N HIS A 312 -0.88 -9.61 11.72
CA HIS A 312 -0.90 -9.46 10.26
C HIS A 312 -0.90 -10.80 9.53
N GLN A 313 -0.16 -11.79 10.04
CA GLN A 313 -0.15 -13.17 9.53
C GLN A 313 -1.55 -13.78 9.50
N THR A 314 -2.30 -13.67 10.59
CA THR A 314 -3.67 -14.15 10.68
C THR A 314 -4.57 -13.44 9.67
N MET A 315 -4.42 -12.13 9.50
CA MET A 315 -5.28 -11.34 8.60
C MET A 315 -5.03 -11.67 7.12
N VAL A 316 -3.75 -11.74 6.70
CA VAL A 316 -3.38 -12.12 5.33
C VAL A 316 -3.86 -13.54 5.02
N ARG A 317 -3.67 -14.48 5.95
CA ARG A 317 -4.16 -15.87 5.82
C ARG A 317 -5.69 -15.94 5.69
N LEU A 318 -6.43 -15.19 6.51
CA LEU A 318 -7.89 -15.15 6.42
C LEU A 318 -8.37 -14.59 5.07
N GLY A 319 -7.70 -13.55 4.56
CA GLY A 319 -7.98 -13.02 3.23
C GLY A 319 -7.79 -14.09 2.15
N LEU A 320 -6.63 -14.74 2.13
CA LEU A 320 -6.29 -15.79 1.18
C LEU A 320 -7.25 -16.98 1.22
N TYR A 321 -7.56 -17.46 2.44
CA TYR A 321 -8.52 -18.56 2.64
C TYR A 321 -9.86 -18.24 1.98
N ALA A 322 -10.38 -17.02 2.21
CA ALA A 322 -11.62 -16.59 1.61
C ALA A 322 -11.54 -16.53 0.08
N ALA A 323 -10.43 -16.06 -0.49
CA ALA A 323 -10.22 -16.02 -1.95
C ALA A 323 -10.29 -17.41 -2.60
N GLN A 324 -9.65 -18.41 -1.99
CA GLN A 324 -9.65 -19.79 -2.48
C GLN A 324 -11.02 -20.47 -2.34
N HIS A 325 -11.82 -20.04 -1.36
CA HIS A 325 -13.10 -20.66 -1.01
C HIS A 325 -14.30 -19.85 -1.49
N HIS A 326 -14.12 -18.90 -2.42
CA HIS A 326 -15.20 -18.10 -3.03
C HIS A 326 -16.26 -18.94 -3.79
N THR A 327 -16.03 -20.26 -3.99
CA THR A 327 -17.04 -21.23 -4.46
C THR A 327 -17.68 -22.07 -3.34
N GLY A 328 -17.21 -21.97 -2.10
CA GLY A 328 -17.49 -22.90 -1.00
C GLY A 328 -17.66 -22.30 0.39
N ILE A 329 -17.87 -20.97 0.54
CA ILE A 329 -18.26 -20.36 1.84
C ILE A 329 -19.74 -20.70 2.18
N HIS A 330 -20.16 -21.93 1.92
CA HIS A 330 -21.52 -22.40 2.17
C HIS A 330 -21.70 -23.17 3.49
N HIS A 331 -20.65 -23.61 4.21
CA HIS A 331 -20.89 -24.50 5.36
C HIS A 331 -19.84 -24.49 6.50
N LEU A 332 -19.40 -23.33 7.02
CA LEU A 332 -18.60 -23.30 8.27
C LEU A 332 -19.08 -22.33 9.35
N VAL A 333 -20.37 -21.98 9.35
CA VAL A 333 -21.02 -21.31 10.49
C VAL A 333 -22.32 -22.01 10.83
N THR A 334 -22.23 -23.12 11.57
CA THR A 334 -23.12 -23.54 12.69
C THR A 334 -22.92 -25.02 13.03
N THR A 335 -22.10 -25.30 14.04
CA THR A 335 -22.36 -26.45 14.94
C THR A 335 -21.75 -26.13 16.31
N PRO A 336 -22.55 -25.98 17.37
CA PRO A 336 -22.05 -25.98 18.74
C PRO A 336 -21.66 -27.40 19.10
N ALA A 337 -20.41 -27.62 19.49
CA ALA A 337 -19.99 -28.87 20.09
C ALA A 337 -20.65 -28.99 21.48
N THR A 338 -21.73 -29.77 21.57
CA THR A 338 -22.22 -30.32 22.83
C THR A 338 -21.23 -31.37 23.32
N LEU A 339 -20.45 -31.02 24.34
CA LEU A 339 -19.75 -31.99 25.18
C LEU A 339 -20.80 -32.79 25.97
N GLY A 340 -20.91 -34.08 25.64
CA GLY A 340 -21.76 -35.04 26.33
C GLY A 340 -21.15 -35.47 27.68
N LEU A 341 -22.03 -35.61 28.65
CA LEU A 341 -21.83 -36.36 29.90
C LEU A 341 -21.47 -37.82 29.61
N GLN A 342 -20.41 -38.31 30.26
CA GLN A 342 -20.40 -39.62 30.92
C GLN A 342 -19.66 -39.48 32.25
#